data_AF-A0A8J2MJ50-F1
#
_entry.id   AF-A0A8J2MJ50-F1
#
_cell.length_a   1.000
_cell.length_b   1.000
_cell.length_c   1.000
_cell.angle_alpha   90.00
_cell.angle_beta   90.00
_cell.angle_gamma   90.00
#
_symmetry.space_group_name_H-M   'P 1'
#
loop_
_entity.id
_entity.type
_entity.pdbx_description
1 polymer ?
#
loop_
_entity_poly.entity_id
_entity_poly.type
_entity_poly.pdbx_seq_one_letter_code
_entity_poly.pdbx_strand_id
1 'polypeptide(L)'
;MQLVAKVYLFRSPYTICFISEDSVTLSNEGKYKSIGVNVIKKKVISGDELSKNVNVRSSNRKILKLSTTALFLQPFLRECLNSNIYRTNVLLHLNKLSEETNSRTVFLKLILEPPDREVIDYVWNDKMLHLIWMRVEIENAFSWLSTLGGAYSALGDYFEHCAEEAGRISIRQYKLSKMLGDEGLAARSRLYSALAYAQKGQLKLSRHIIRNVAAFARDIHDNRLNRMCQGVWAKIKYLKQLKCSAYSEK
;
A
#
# COMPACT_ATOMS: atom_id res chain seq x y z
N MET A 1 -20.48 -19.86 -34.61
CA MET A 1 -21.17 -18.76 -33.91
C MET A 1 -20.10 -17.84 -33.35
N GLN A 2 -20.25 -16.53 -33.51
CA GLN A 2 -19.24 -15.54 -33.15
C GLN A 2 -19.75 -14.64 -32.01
N LEU A 3 -18.93 -14.46 -30.97
CA LEU A 3 -19.20 -13.52 -29.88
C LEU A 3 -18.40 -12.25 -30.14
N VAL A 4 -19.07 -11.10 -30.23
CA VAL A 4 -18.41 -9.81 -30.45
C VAL A 4 -18.65 -8.91 -29.24
N ALA A 5 -17.58 -8.51 -28.55
CA ALA A 5 -17.66 -7.65 -27.37
C ALA A 5 -17.15 -6.24 -27.68
N LYS A 6 -17.90 -5.21 -27.28
CA LYS A 6 -17.52 -3.80 -27.43
C LYS A 6 -17.54 -3.10 -26.07
N VAL A 7 -16.39 -2.60 -25.62
CA VAL A 7 -16.24 -1.94 -24.32
C VAL A 7 -16.21 -0.42 -24.52
N TYR A 8 -17.07 0.30 -23.80
CA TYR A 8 -17.06 1.76 -23.73
C TYR A 8 -16.80 2.21 -22.30
N LEU A 9 -15.82 3.08 -22.10
CA LEU A 9 -15.62 3.83 -20.86
C LEU A 9 -16.47 5.10 -20.93
N PHE A 10 -17.26 5.37 -19.88
CA PHE A 10 -18.14 6.53 -19.82
C PHE A 10 -17.38 7.88 -19.83
N ARG A 11 -16.06 7.85 -19.62
CA ARG A 11 -15.10 8.94 -19.84
C ARG A 11 -13.84 8.34 -20.49
N SER A 12 -13.54 8.68 -21.75
CA SER A 12 -12.42 8.15 -22.56
C SER A 12 -11.04 8.38 -21.89
N PRO A 13 -10.02 7.50 -22.05
CA PRO A 13 -9.55 6.98 -23.34
C PRO A 13 -9.39 5.44 -23.49
N TYR A 14 -9.71 5.01 -24.72
CA TYR A 14 -9.42 3.81 -25.51
C TYR A 14 -8.84 2.51 -24.93
N THR A 15 -9.52 1.40 -25.26
CA THR A 15 -8.89 0.24 -25.90
C THR A 15 -9.83 -0.24 -27.01
N ILE A 16 -9.32 -0.29 -28.25
CA ILE A 16 -10.10 -0.49 -29.47
C ILE A 16 -10.03 -1.97 -29.87
N CYS A 17 -11.18 -2.64 -29.96
CA CYS A 17 -11.37 -3.84 -30.80
C CYS A 17 -12.59 -3.64 -31.70
N PHE A 18 -12.43 -3.86 -33.00
CA PHE A 18 -13.48 -3.76 -34.03
C PHE A 18 -13.95 -5.15 -34.48
N ILE A 19 -15.25 -5.30 -34.80
CA ILE A 19 -15.84 -5.90 -36.03
C ILE A 19 -17.37 -5.65 -36.04
N SER A 20 -17.91 -5.49 -37.25
CA SER A 20 -19.16 -4.87 -37.74
C SER A 20 -20.51 -5.61 -37.52
N GLU A 21 -21.60 -4.96 -37.95
CA GLU A 21 -23.06 -5.06 -37.72
C GLU A 21 -23.77 -6.40 -38.01
N ASP A 22 -24.70 -6.82 -37.13
CA ASP A 22 -26.16 -6.85 -37.38
C ASP A 22 -26.94 -7.26 -36.11
N SER A 23 -27.97 -6.50 -35.74
CA SER A 23 -28.64 -6.53 -34.42
C SER A 23 -29.54 -7.75 -34.16
N VAL A 24 -29.42 -8.35 -32.97
CA VAL A 24 -30.31 -9.42 -32.43
C VAL A 24 -31.60 -8.81 -31.84
N THR A 25 -32.77 -9.32 -32.24
CA THR A 25 -34.12 -8.92 -31.79
C THR A 25 -34.73 -9.91 -30.81
N LEU A 26 -35.74 -9.46 -30.04
CA LEU A 26 -36.27 -10.21 -28.89
C LEU A 26 -37.77 -10.01 -28.64
N SER A 27 -38.53 -11.10 -28.49
CA SER A 27 -40.00 -11.09 -28.50
C SER A 27 -40.69 -11.05 -27.12
N ASN A 28 -40.27 -11.78 -26.08
CA ASN A 28 -41.20 -12.08 -24.97
C ASN A 28 -40.81 -11.56 -23.56
N GLU A 29 -41.59 -10.62 -23.02
CA GLU A 29 -41.28 -9.85 -21.79
C GLU A 29 -41.25 -10.66 -20.47
N GLY A 30 -41.82 -11.88 -20.44
CA GLY A 30 -41.97 -12.69 -19.22
C GLY A 30 -40.69 -13.37 -18.71
N LYS A 31 -39.76 -13.75 -19.59
CA LYS A 31 -38.57 -14.57 -19.24
C LYS A 31 -37.37 -13.75 -18.75
N TYR A 32 -37.29 -12.46 -19.07
CA TYR A 32 -36.14 -11.61 -18.71
C TYR A 32 -36.30 -10.95 -17.34
N LYS A 33 -37.55 -10.68 -16.94
CA LYS A 33 -37.86 -10.13 -15.60
C LYS A 33 -37.50 -11.09 -14.47
N SER A 34 -37.63 -12.41 -14.68
CA SER A 34 -37.23 -13.42 -13.69
C SER A 34 -35.72 -13.52 -13.46
N ILE A 35 -34.91 -12.91 -14.32
CA ILE A 35 -33.43 -12.86 -14.22
C ILE A 35 -32.98 -11.43 -13.85
N GLY A 36 -33.90 -10.52 -13.49
CA GLY A 36 -33.60 -9.15 -13.08
C GLY A 36 -33.20 -8.21 -14.23
N VAL A 37 -33.54 -8.55 -15.48
CA VAL A 37 -33.17 -7.74 -16.65
C VAL A 37 -34.27 -6.75 -17.00
N ASN A 38 -33.94 -5.45 -16.99
CA ASN A 38 -34.84 -4.37 -17.37
C ASN A 38 -34.69 -4.03 -18.87
N VAL A 39 -35.79 -4.07 -19.62
CA VAL A 39 -35.83 -3.73 -21.05
C VAL A 39 -36.22 -2.26 -21.22
N ILE A 40 -35.38 -1.48 -21.91
CA ILE A 40 -35.74 -0.12 -22.35
C ILE A 40 -36.23 -0.21 -23.80
N LYS A 41 -37.49 0.15 -24.05
CA LYS A 41 -38.03 0.32 -25.41
C LYS A 41 -37.49 1.63 -25.97
N LYS A 42 -36.62 1.59 -26.99
CA LYS A 42 -36.15 2.80 -27.68
C LYS A 42 -36.65 2.78 -29.13
N LYS A 43 -37.48 3.75 -29.50
CA LYS A 43 -37.89 4.00 -30.89
C LYS A 43 -36.74 4.74 -31.57
N VAL A 44 -36.06 4.11 -32.53
CA VAL A 44 -35.00 4.75 -33.32
C VAL A 44 -35.66 5.36 -34.55
N ILE A 45 -35.64 6.69 -34.65
CA ILE A 45 -35.85 7.40 -35.92
C ILE A 45 -34.45 7.72 -36.43
N SER A 46 -34.05 7.10 -37.53
CA SER A 46 -32.80 7.40 -38.22
C SER A 46 -33.04 8.54 -39.20
N GLY A 47 -32.48 9.72 -38.94
CA GLY A 47 -32.26 10.77 -39.93
C GLY A 47 -30.77 10.78 -40.29
N ASP A 48 -30.45 10.59 -41.56
CA ASP A 48 -29.94 11.64 -42.43
C ASP A 48 -29.99 11.19 -43.89
N GLU A 49 -30.27 12.16 -44.76
CA GLU A 49 -30.70 12.00 -46.15
C GLU A 49 -29.60 11.49 -47.08
N LEU A 50 -29.88 10.39 -47.82
CA LEU A 50 -29.66 10.39 -49.27
C LEU A 50 -30.50 9.30 -49.97
N SER A 51 -31.27 9.75 -50.97
CA SER A 51 -31.83 8.98 -52.09
C SER A 51 -32.78 7.79 -51.82
N LYS A 52 -34.07 8.07 -52.03
CA LYS A 52 -35.10 7.28 -52.75
C LYS A 52 -35.13 5.75 -52.58
N ASN A 53 -36.30 5.31 -52.09
CA ASN A 53 -36.95 4.01 -52.31
C ASN A 53 -36.35 2.77 -51.62
N VAL A 54 -36.50 2.67 -50.30
CA VAL A 54 -36.71 1.37 -49.65
C VAL A 54 -37.73 1.55 -48.52
N ASN A 55 -38.75 0.69 -48.53
CA ASN A 55 -39.84 0.65 -47.55
C ASN A 55 -39.27 0.17 -46.19
N VAL A 56 -38.79 1.08 -45.34
CA VAL A 56 -38.15 0.74 -44.06
C VAL A 56 -39.21 0.32 -43.04
N ARG A 57 -39.37 -0.99 -42.84
CA ARG A 57 -40.15 -1.57 -41.75
C ARG A 57 -39.57 -1.12 -40.40
N SER A 58 -40.38 -0.48 -39.57
CA SER A 58 -40.02 -0.10 -38.20
C SER A 58 -39.87 -1.33 -37.31
N SER A 59 -38.63 -1.81 -37.09
CA SER A 59 -38.36 -2.88 -36.12
C SER A 59 -38.13 -2.30 -34.73
N ASN A 60 -39.03 -2.61 -33.78
CA ASN A 60 -38.86 -2.32 -32.35
C ASN A 60 -37.69 -3.15 -31.79
N ARG A 61 -36.52 -2.52 -31.60
CA ARG A 61 -35.32 -3.17 -31.03
C ARG A 61 -35.40 -3.18 -29.49
N LYS A 62 -35.44 -4.35 -28.86
CA LYS A 62 -35.41 -4.52 -27.39
C LYS A 62 -33.96 -4.78 -26.95
N ILE A 63 -33.37 -3.85 -26.19
CA ILE A 63 -31.97 -3.95 -25.71
C ILE A 63 -31.98 -4.56 -24.30
N LEU A 64 -31.17 -5.60 -24.06
CA LEU A 64 -30.93 -6.17 -22.72
C LEU A 64 -29.83 -5.37 -22.03
N LYS A 65 -30.11 -4.79 -20.85
CA LYS A 65 -29.11 -4.15 -19.98
C LYS A 65 -28.81 -5.09 -18.80
N LEU A 66 -27.57 -5.57 -18.70
CA LEU A 66 -27.06 -6.31 -17.56
C LEU A 66 -26.06 -5.41 -16.80
N SER A 67 -26.24 -5.26 -15.49
CA SER A 67 -25.26 -4.59 -14.61
C SER A 67 -24.48 -5.65 -13.85
N THR A 68 -23.15 -5.59 -13.91
CA THR A 68 -22.25 -6.50 -13.18
C THR A 68 -21.05 -5.72 -12.63
N THR A 69 -20.38 -6.28 -11.63
CA THR A 69 -19.13 -5.72 -11.11
C THR A 69 -17.98 -5.92 -12.09
N ALA A 70 -17.02 -4.97 -12.11
CA ALA A 70 -15.80 -5.10 -12.91
C ALA A 70 -14.98 -6.35 -12.53
N LEU A 71 -15.02 -6.74 -11.25
CA LEU A 71 -14.37 -7.95 -10.73
C LEU A 71 -14.91 -9.24 -11.35
N PHE A 72 -16.20 -9.29 -11.67
CA PHE A 72 -16.79 -10.43 -12.37
C PHE A 72 -16.59 -10.34 -13.89
N LEU A 73 -16.59 -9.12 -14.45
CA LEU A 73 -16.46 -8.92 -15.89
C LEU A 73 -15.11 -9.44 -16.44
N GLN A 74 -14.02 -9.24 -15.69
CA GLN A 74 -12.69 -9.68 -16.10
C GLN A 74 -12.57 -11.20 -16.29
N PRO A 75 -12.88 -12.06 -15.29
CA PRO A 75 -12.86 -13.51 -15.48
C PRO A 75 -13.89 -13.97 -16.51
N PHE A 76 -15.07 -13.35 -16.56
CA PHE A 76 -16.09 -13.67 -17.58
C PHE A 76 -15.56 -13.49 -19.01
N LEU A 77 -14.95 -12.34 -19.31
CA LEU A 77 -14.35 -12.06 -20.62
C LEU A 77 -13.20 -13.02 -20.92
N ARG A 78 -12.34 -13.27 -19.94
CA ARG A 78 -11.21 -14.20 -20.07
C ARG A 78 -11.68 -15.60 -20.45
N GLU A 79 -12.71 -16.13 -19.77
CA GLU A 79 -13.27 -17.45 -20.06
C GLU A 79 -13.99 -17.50 -21.41
N CYS A 80 -14.66 -16.43 -21.84
CA CYS A 80 -15.27 -16.36 -23.18
C CYS A 80 -14.21 -16.38 -24.30
N LEU A 81 -13.03 -15.82 -24.08
CA LEU A 81 -11.94 -15.83 -25.05
C LEU A 81 -11.25 -17.19 -25.10
N ASN A 82 -10.93 -17.76 -23.93
CA ASN A 82 -10.07 -18.94 -23.81
C ASN A 82 -10.82 -20.27 -23.98
N SER A 83 -12.10 -20.34 -23.60
CA SER A 83 -12.86 -21.59 -23.61
C SER A 83 -13.95 -21.59 -24.68
N ASN A 84 -13.77 -22.45 -25.69
CA ASN A 84 -14.77 -22.67 -26.74
C ASN A 84 -16.09 -23.22 -26.17
N ILE A 85 -16.00 -24.11 -25.18
CA ILE A 85 -17.17 -24.71 -24.52
C ILE A 85 -17.94 -23.64 -23.75
N TYR A 86 -17.24 -22.83 -22.93
CA TYR A 86 -17.86 -21.75 -22.18
C TYR A 86 -18.52 -20.73 -23.10
N ARG A 87 -17.79 -20.28 -24.15
CA ARG A 87 -18.33 -19.36 -25.15
C ARG A 87 -19.58 -19.91 -25.85
N THR A 88 -19.58 -21.19 -26.21
CA THR A 88 -20.73 -21.83 -26.88
C THR A 88 -21.93 -21.88 -25.96
N ASN A 89 -21.74 -22.24 -24.69
CA ASN A 89 -22.81 -22.24 -23.69
C ASN A 89 -23.36 -20.83 -23.44
N VAL A 90 -22.49 -19.83 -23.31
CA VAL A 90 -22.89 -18.42 -23.18
C VAL A 90 -23.73 -17.99 -24.38
N LEU A 91 -23.30 -18.30 -25.60
CA LEU A 91 -24.05 -18.00 -26.83
C LEU A 91 -25.40 -18.71 -26.89
N LEU A 92 -25.46 -20.00 -26.54
CA LEU A 92 -26.71 -20.77 -26.50
C LEU A 92 -27.70 -20.21 -25.48
N HIS A 93 -27.22 -19.85 -24.29
CA HIS A 93 -28.04 -19.25 -23.26
C HIS A 93 -28.53 -17.86 -23.67
N LEU A 94 -27.66 -17.03 -24.25
CA LEU A 94 -28.04 -15.71 -24.74
C LEU A 94 -29.01 -15.78 -25.92
N ASN A 95 -28.87 -16.74 -26.84
CA ASN A 95 -29.81 -16.96 -27.94
C ASN A 95 -31.13 -17.59 -27.48
N LYS A 96 -31.12 -18.43 -26.44
CA LYS A 96 -32.36 -18.91 -25.80
C LYS A 96 -33.08 -17.76 -25.11
N LEU A 97 -32.31 -16.86 -24.49
CA LEU A 97 -32.77 -15.57 -24.01
C LEU A 97 -33.03 -14.59 -25.16
N SER A 98 -32.63 -14.90 -26.39
CA SER A 98 -32.95 -14.31 -27.69
C SER A 98 -34.38 -14.41 -28.19
N GLU A 99 -34.94 -15.59 -27.92
CA GLU A 99 -35.99 -16.19 -28.77
C GLU A 99 -35.67 -16.18 -30.28
N GLU A 100 -34.45 -15.79 -30.68
CA GLU A 100 -33.93 -15.89 -32.04
C GLU A 100 -33.19 -17.21 -32.20
N THR A 101 -33.78 -18.11 -32.98
CA THR A 101 -33.28 -19.47 -33.17
C THR A 101 -32.11 -19.58 -34.15
N ASN A 102 -31.74 -18.50 -34.85
CA ASN A 102 -30.77 -18.56 -35.96
C ASN A 102 -29.71 -17.46 -35.97
N SER A 103 -29.58 -16.65 -34.92
CA SER A 103 -28.49 -15.67 -34.92
C SER A 103 -27.14 -16.35 -34.73
N ARG A 104 -26.32 -16.31 -35.79
CA ARG A 104 -24.94 -16.82 -35.78
C ARG A 104 -24.00 -15.93 -34.95
N THR A 105 -24.43 -14.74 -34.57
CA THR A 105 -23.56 -13.72 -33.94
C THR A 105 -24.28 -13.03 -32.79
N VAL A 106 -23.63 -12.97 -31.63
CA VAL A 106 -24.13 -12.24 -30.46
C VAL A 106 -23.22 -11.05 -30.17
N PHE A 107 -23.82 -9.86 -30.07
CA PHE A 107 -23.13 -8.62 -29.77
C PHE A 107 -23.33 -8.22 -28.31
N LEU A 108 -22.23 -8.11 -27.56
CA LEU A 108 -22.21 -7.62 -26.18
C LEU A 108 -21.69 -6.18 -26.14
N LYS A 109 -22.55 -5.22 -25.81
CA LYS A 109 -22.14 -3.86 -25.49
C LYS A 109 -21.90 -3.75 -23.99
N LEU A 110 -20.63 -3.57 -23.61
CA LEU A 110 -20.19 -3.37 -22.23
C LEU A 110 -19.97 -1.88 -22.00
N ILE A 111 -20.63 -1.33 -20.98
CA ILE A 111 -20.45 0.05 -20.55
C ILE A 111 -19.81 -0.01 -19.17
N LEU A 112 -18.58 0.47 -19.06
CA LEU A 112 -17.86 0.59 -17.80
C LEU A 112 -18.22 1.94 -17.18
N GLU A 113 -18.94 1.87 -16.06
CA GLU A 113 -19.22 3.01 -15.20
C GLU A 113 -18.19 3.00 -14.05
N PRO A 114 -17.65 4.16 -13.65
CA PRO A 114 -16.81 4.24 -12.47
C PRO A 114 -17.62 3.75 -11.26
N PRO A 115 -17.02 2.99 -10.33
CA PRO A 115 -17.76 2.51 -9.18
C PRO A 115 -18.20 3.69 -8.31
N ASP A 116 -19.44 3.65 -7.79
CA ASP A 116 -19.94 4.68 -6.86
C ASP A 116 -19.13 4.75 -5.55
N ARG A 117 -18.45 3.65 -5.21
CA ARG A 117 -17.50 3.55 -4.11
C ARG A 117 -16.25 2.83 -4.59
N GLU A 118 -15.12 3.50 -4.49
CA GLU A 118 -13.83 2.90 -4.82
C GLU A 118 -13.55 1.71 -3.89
N VAL A 119 -12.94 0.65 -4.43
CA VAL A 119 -12.58 -0.56 -3.67
C VAL A 119 -11.42 -0.28 -2.70
N ILE A 120 -10.78 0.88 -2.83
CA ILE A 120 -9.66 1.32 -2.00
C ILE A 120 -10.18 1.65 -0.60
N ASP A 121 -9.61 1.00 0.41
CA ASP A 121 -9.88 1.31 1.80
C ASP A 121 -9.11 2.58 2.21
N TYR A 122 -9.70 3.74 1.95
CA TYR A 122 -9.12 5.02 2.32
C TYR A 122 -8.88 5.17 3.81
N VAL A 123 -9.75 4.61 4.65
CA VAL A 123 -9.62 4.71 6.11
C VAL A 123 -8.37 3.99 6.59
N TRP A 124 -8.11 2.78 6.09
CA TRP A 124 -6.88 2.07 6.40
C TRP A 124 -5.66 2.67 5.71
N ASN A 125 -5.81 3.19 4.50
CA ASN A 125 -4.72 3.87 3.81
C ASN A 125 -4.26 5.11 4.60
N ASP A 126 -5.17 5.93 5.11
CA ASP A 126 -4.84 7.11 5.92
C ASP A 126 -4.17 6.73 7.24
N LYS A 127 -4.65 5.67 7.91
CA LYS A 127 -4.01 5.14 9.13
C LYS A 127 -2.60 4.65 8.85
N MET A 128 -2.41 3.90 7.75
CA MET A 128 -1.10 3.39 7.35
C MET A 128 -0.16 4.54 6.99
N LEU A 129 -0.65 5.53 6.25
CA LEU A 129 0.10 6.73 5.89
C LEU A 129 0.57 7.50 7.14
N HIS A 130 -0.29 7.64 8.15
CA HIS A 130 0.07 8.27 9.41
C HIS A 130 1.21 7.51 10.13
N LEU A 131 1.15 6.18 10.18
CA LEU A 131 2.20 5.35 10.80
C LEU A 131 3.53 5.43 10.02
N ILE A 132 3.46 5.45 8.69
CA ILE A 132 4.64 5.60 7.83
C ILE A 132 5.29 6.97 8.09
N TRP A 133 4.52 8.06 8.08
CA TRP A 133 5.04 9.39 8.37
C TRP A 133 5.62 9.48 9.77
N MET A 134 4.95 8.92 10.77
CA MET A 134 5.46 8.88 12.14
C MET A 134 6.83 8.17 12.20
N ARG A 135 6.98 7.04 11.51
CA ARG A 135 8.26 6.34 11.43
C ARG A 135 9.34 7.18 10.75
N VAL A 136 9.04 7.80 9.62
CA VAL A 136 9.97 8.69 8.88
C VAL A 136 10.43 9.85 9.76
N GLU A 137 9.50 10.51 10.45
CA GLU A 137 9.81 11.63 11.35
C GLU A 137 10.70 11.20 12.52
N ILE A 138 10.42 10.04 13.12
CA ILE A 138 11.24 9.51 14.20
C ILE A 138 12.66 9.17 13.69
N GLU A 139 12.79 8.51 12.54
CA GLU A 139 14.09 8.18 11.95
C GLU A 139 14.90 9.43 11.60
N ASN A 140 14.25 10.44 11.02
CA ASN A 140 14.86 11.75 10.74
C ASN A 140 15.35 12.41 12.05
N ALA A 141 14.48 12.53 13.06
CA ALA A 141 14.85 13.08 14.36
C ALA A 141 16.01 12.30 15.01
N PHE A 142 16.02 10.98 14.90
CA PHE A 142 17.11 10.15 15.43
C PHE A 142 18.44 10.43 14.72
N SER A 143 18.43 10.66 13.41
CA SER A 143 19.60 11.04 12.62
C SER A 143 20.21 12.36 13.12
N TRP A 144 19.39 13.41 13.26
CA TRP A 144 19.83 14.70 13.80
C TRP A 144 20.38 14.58 15.23
N LEU A 145 19.67 13.86 16.10
CA LEU A 145 20.10 13.64 17.48
C LEU A 145 21.40 12.82 17.57
N SER A 146 21.64 11.91 16.63
CA SER A 146 22.89 11.12 16.60
C SER A 146 24.08 11.98 16.23
N THR A 147 23.92 12.85 15.23
CA THR A 147 24.97 13.80 14.82
C THR A 147 25.28 14.78 15.95
N LEU A 148 24.24 15.41 16.51
CA LEU A 148 24.39 16.37 17.60
C LEU A 148 24.93 15.71 18.89
N GLY A 149 24.40 14.54 19.24
CA GLY A 149 24.84 13.76 20.40
C GLY A 149 26.29 13.29 20.27
N GLY A 150 26.73 12.91 19.07
CA GLY A 150 28.13 12.59 18.79
C GLY A 150 29.06 13.78 19.02
N ALA A 151 28.68 14.97 18.52
CA ALA A 151 29.46 16.20 18.73
C ALA A 151 29.56 16.58 20.21
N TYR A 152 28.45 16.62 20.94
CA TYR A 152 28.47 16.91 22.38
C TYR A 152 29.21 15.84 23.17
N SER A 153 29.09 14.57 22.80
CA SER A 153 29.83 13.50 23.47
C SER A 153 31.34 13.61 23.24
N ALA A 154 31.79 13.99 22.04
CA ALA A 154 33.22 14.24 21.79
C ALA A 154 33.76 15.40 22.65
N LEU A 155 32.98 16.47 22.82
CA LEU A 155 33.35 17.61 23.66
C LEU A 155 33.17 17.34 25.17
N GLY A 156 32.38 16.34 25.53
CA GLY A 156 32.03 16.00 26.92
C GLY A 156 33.22 15.54 27.77
N ASP A 157 34.34 15.17 27.15
CA ASP A 157 35.58 14.88 27.86
C ASP A 157 36.26 16.13 28.46
N TYR A 158 35.98 17.30 27.88
CA TYR A 158 36.60 18.57 28.26
C TYR A 158 35.62 19.47 29.01
N PHE A 159 34.34 19.41 28.64
CA PHE A 159 33.31 20.29 29.17
C PHE A 159 32.14 19.49 29.75
N GLU A 160 31.94 19.61 31.06
CA GLU A 160 30.88 18.86 31.76
C GLU A 160 29.48 19.16 31.21
N HIS A 161 29.20 20.42 30.84
CA HIS A 161 27.91 20.80 30.26
C HIS A 161 27.63 20.08 28.92
N CYS A 162 28.66 19.81 28.11
CA CYS A 162 28.52 19.04 26.87
C CYS A 162 28.18 17.57 27.18
N ALA A 163 28.81 16.97 28.18
CA ALA A 163 28.47 15.61 28.62
C ALA A 163 27.02 15.53 29.12
N GLU A 164 26.54 16.58 29.80
CA GLU A 164 25.14 16.66 30.24
C GLU A 164 24.15 16.75 29.07
N GLU A 165 24.41 17.60 28.08
CA GLU A 165 23.58 17.71 26.89
C GLU A 165 23.59 16.41 26.06
N ALA A 166 24.73 15.75 25.91
CA ALA A 166 24.81 14.41 25.30
C ALA A 166 23.93 13.40 26.06
N GLY A 167 23.92 13.46 27.40
CA GLY A 167 23.02 12.67 28.24
C GLY A 167 21.54 12.96 27.95
N ARG A 168 21.13 14.23 27.90
CA ARG A 168 19.75 14.62 27.59
C ARG A 168 19.31 14.16 26.19
N ILE A 169 20.19 14.30 25.20
CA ILE A 169 19.97 13.82 23.83
C ILE A 169 19.75 12.30 23.82
N SER A 170 20.60 11.55 24.52
CA SER A 170 20.48 10.09 24.58
C SER A 170 19.16 9.61 25.20
N ILE A 171 18.60 10.35 26.17
CA ILE A 171 17.28 10.06 26.74
C ILE A 171 16.16 10.32 25.72
N ARG A 172 16.27 11.38 24.90
CA ARG A 172 15.33 11.63 23.81
C ARG A 172 15.38 10.51 22.77
N GLN A 173 16.59 10.09 22.37
CA GLN A 173 16.80 8.94 21.48
C GLN A 173 16.21 7.64 22.06
N TYR A 174 16.30 7.43 23.37
CA TYR A 174 15.68 6.29 24.05
C TYR A 174 14.14 6.32 23.96
N LYS A 175 13.52 7.49 24.14
CA LYS A 175 12.06 7.62 24.00
C LYS A 175 11.62 7.32 22.57
N LEU A 176 12.32 7.87 21.59
CA LEU A 176 12.04 7.67 20.16
C LEU A 176 12.18 6.20 19.75
N SER A 177 13.26 5.53 20.17
CA SER A 177 13.45 4.09 19.90
C SER A 177 12.37 3.22 20.52
N LYS A 178 11.88 3.57 21.72
CA LYS A 178 10.74 2.89 22.34
C LYS A 178 9.43 3.11 21.58
N MET A 179 9.20 4.30 21.03
CA MET A 179 8.04 4.57 20.17
C MET A 179 8.08 3.74 18.87
N LEU A 180 9.28 3.47 18.33
CA LEU A 180 9.45 2.58 17.18
C LEU A 180 9.35 1.08 17.50
N GLY A 181 9.36 0.70 18.78
CA GLY A 181 9.47 -0.70 19.19
C GLY A 181 10.85 -1.32 18.90
N ASP A 182 11.88 -0.51 18.64
CA ASP A 182 13.24 -0.98 18.36
C ASP A 182 14.08 -1.06 19.65
N GLU A 183 14.11 -2.25 20.24
CA GLU A 183 14.89 -2.53 21.45
C GLU A 183 16.41 -2.41 21.23
N GLY A 184 16.89 -2.68 20.02
CA GLY A 184 18.32 -2.54 19.68
C GLY A 184 18.74 -1.08 19.68
N LEU A 185 17.94 -0.21 19.08
CA LEU A 185 18.15 1.24 19.10
C LEU A 185 18.05 1.79 20.51
N ALA A 186 17.08 1.32 21.30
CA ALA A 186 16.92 1.70 22.70
C ALA A 186 18.15 1.30 23.55
N ALA A 187 18.72 0.13 23.31
CA ALA A 187 19.94 -0.32 23.98
C ALA A 187 21.16 0.55 23.63
N ARG A 188 21.29 0.98 22.36
CA ARG A 188 22.34 1.94 21.95
C ARG A 188 22.17 3.30 22.63
N SER A 189 20.94 3.82 22.71
CA SER A 189 20.66 5.08 23.41
C SER A 189 21.03 5.02 24.90
N ARG A 190 20.72 3.91 25.59
CA ARG A 190 21.16 3.70 26.98
C ARG A 190 22.68 3.70 27.11
N LEU A 191 23.38 3.13 26.13
CA LEU A 191 24.84 3.11 26.12
C LEU A 191 25.43 4.52 25.92
N TYR A 192 24.80 5.38 25.12
CA TYR A 192 25.18 6.80 25.02
C TYR A 192 24.96 7.53 26.35
N SER A 193 23.87 7.25 27.07
CA SER A 193 23.69 7.77 28.43
C SER A 193 24.80 7.30 29.37
N ALA A 194 25.20 6.03 29.29
CA ALA A 194 26.29 5.49 30.09
C ALA A 194 27.62 6.22 29.82
N LEU A 195 27.91 6.54 28.56
CA LEU A 195 29.09 7.32 28.20
C LEU A 195 29.05 8.74 28.79
N ALA A 196 27.92 9.44 28.67
CA ALA A 196 27.72 10.75 29.29
C ALA A 196 27.92 10.70 30.82
N TYR A 197 27.36 9.70 31.50
CA TYR A 197 27.59 9.50 32.93
C TYR A 197 29.06 9.23 33.27
N ALA A 198 29.78 8.48 32.42
CA ALA A 198 31.20 8.25 32.61
C ALA A 198 31.99 9.56 32.54
N GLN A 199 31.71 10.38 31.53
CA GLN A 199 32.34 11.69 31.32
C GLN A 199 32.09 12.65 32.49
N LYS A 200 30.89 12.60 33.11
CA LYS A 200 30.57 13.31 34.35
C LYS A 200 31.15 12.68 35.63
N GLY A 201 32.06 11.70 35.51
CA GLY A 201 32.70 11.02 36.64
C GLY A 201 31.81 10.02 37.40
N GLN A 202 30.58 9.76 36.95
CA GLN A 202 29.65 8.81 37.57
C GLN A 202 29.93 7.36 37.13
N LEU A 203 31.16 6.90 37.39
CA LEU A 203 31.67 5.63 36.86
C LEU A 203 30.95 4.39 37.40
N LYS A 204 30.30 4.46 38.58
CA LYS A 204 29.52 3.34 39.14
C LYS A 204 28.24 3.10 38.33
N LEU A 205 27.47 4.17 38.08
CA LEU A 205 26.23 4.13 37.32
C LEU A 205 26.49 3.70 35.88
N SER A 206 27.48 4.30 35.24
CA SER A 206 27.87 3.95 33.86
C SER A 206 28.19 2.45 33.71
N ARG A 207 28.97 1.87 34.63
CA ARG A 207 29.27 0.42 34.62
C ARG A 207 28.03 -0.45 34.80
N HIS A 208 27.08 -0.04 35.62
CA HIS A 208 25.83 -0.78 35.80
C HIS A 208 25.05 -0.83 34.49
N ILE A 209 24.87 0.31 33.83
CA ILE A 209 24.16 0.40 32.54
C ILE A 209 24.85 -0.46 31.49
N ILE A 210 26.17 -0.38 31.35
CA ILE A 210 26.92 -1.15 30.34
C ILE A 210 26.75 -2.66 30.55
N ARG A 211 26.77 -3.15 31.80
CA ARG A 211 26.56 -4.57 32.07
C ARG A 211 25.19 -5.04 31.63
N ASN A 212 24.15 -4.24 31.88
CA ASN A 212 22.79 -4.57 31.47
C ASN A 212 22.67 -4.57 29.94
N VAL A 213 23.26 -3.57 29.26
CA VAL A 213 23.27 -3.51 27.79
C VAL A 213 24.09 -4.64 27.17
N ALA A 214 25.22 -5.02 27.77
CA ALA A 214 26.06 -6.12 27.29
C ALA A 214 25.44 -7.51 27.54
N ALA A 215 24.65 -7.68 28.61
CA ALA A 215 23.84 -8.88 28.79
C ALA A 215 22.81 -8.98 27.66
N PHE A 216 22.01 -7.92 27.47
CA PHE A 216 21.04 -7.84 26.37
C PHE A 216 21.69 -8.11 25.00
N ALA A 217 22.83 -7.48 24.70
CA ALA A 217 23.55 -7.65 23.43
C ALA A 217 24.02 -9.08 23.19
N ARG A 218 24.35 -9.84 24.24
CA ARG A 218 24.69 -11.27 24.13
C ARG A 218 23.45 -12.11 23.85
N ASP A 219 22.33 -11.80 24.49
CA ASP A 219 21.07 -12.53 24.31
C ASP A 219 20.54 -12.39 22.88
N ILE A 220 20.67 -11.19 22.28
CA ILE A 220 20.25 -10.95 20.88
C ILE A 220 21.36 -11.21 19.85
N HIS A 221 22.54 -11.70 20.28
CA HIS A 221 23.72 -11.91 19.44
C HIS A 221 24.15 -10.68 18.61
N ASP A 222 23.94 -9.45 19.10
CA ASP A 222 24.38 -8.21 18.43
C ASP A 222 25.87 -7.94 18.72
N ASN A 223 26.72 -8.44 17.83
CA ASN A 223 28.17 -8.24 17.89
C ASN A 223 28.57 -6.76 17.83
N ARG A 224 27.81 -5.91 17.12
CA ARG A 224 28.11 -4.48 17.03
C ARG A 224 27.86 -3.80 18.37
N LEU A 225 26.71 -4.06 19.00
CA LEU A 225 26.38 -3.52 20.31
C LEU A 225 27.35 -3.99 21.40
N ASN A 226 27.80 -5.25 21.33
CA ASN A 226 28.86 -5.76 22.20
C ASN A 226 30.18 -4.98 22.05
N ARG A 227 30.61 -4.70 20.81
CA ARG A 227 31.80 -3.86 20.57
C ARG A 227 31.62 -2.43 21.07
N MET A 228 30.43 -1.85 20.92
CA MET A 228 30.15 -0.53 21.49
C MET A 228 30.28 -0.54 23.02
N CYS A 229 29.78 -1.58 23.69
CA CYS A 229 29.93 -1.74 25.14
C CYS A 229 31.39 -1.81 25.57
N GLN A 230 32.23 -2.54 24.81
CA GLN A 230 33.67 -2.62 25.05
C GLN A 230 34.35 -1.25 24.91
N GLY A 231 33.94 -0.44 23.92
CA GLY A 231 34.45 0.92 23.73
C GLY A 231 34.17 1.82 24.94
N VAL A 232 32.92 1.84 25.43
CA VAL A 232 32.58 2.63 26.63
C VAL A 232 33.27 2.08 27.88
N TRP A 233 33.44 0.75 27.98
CA TRP A 233 34.16 0.15 29.09
C TRP A 233 35.65 0.55 29.11
N ALA A 234 36.30 0.60 27.96
CA ALA A 234 37.67 1.11 27.82
C ALA A 234 37.76 2.57 28.28
N LYS A 235 36.79 3.41 27.88
CA LYS A 235 36.71 4.81 28.33
C LYS A 235 36.61 4.94 29.85
N ILE A 236 35.77 4.13 30.50
CA ILE A 236 35.66 4.13 31.98
C ILE A 236 36.98 3.74 32.65
N LYS A 237 37.70 2.75 32.11
CA LYS A 237 39.01 2.35 32.65
C LYS A 237 40.00 3.51 32.60
N TYR A 238 40.07 4.20 31.45
CA TYR A 238 40.90 5.38 31.27
C TYR A 238 40.56 6.51 32.26
N LEU A 239 39.28 6.85 32.39
CA LEU A 239 38.82 7.90 33.32
C LEU A 239 39.10 7.53 34.79
N LYS A 240 39.03 6.24 35.14
CA LYS A 240 39.40 5.75 36.48
C LYS A 240 40.90 5.95 36.74
N GLN A 241 41.76 5.65 35.76
CA GLN A 241 43.21 5.82 35.88
C GLN A 241 43.58 7.30 36.07
N LEU A 242 43.02 8.20 35.26
CA LEU A 242 43.20 9.65 35.42
C LEU A 242 42.79 10.16 36.80
N LYS A 243 41.69 9.62 37.35
CA LYS A 243 41.26 9.99 38.70
C LYS A 243 42.22 9.47 39.76
N CYS A 244 42.78 8.27 39.60
CA CYS A 244 43.77 7.75 40.55
C CYS A 244 45.09 8.54 40.51
N SER A 245 45.57 8.95 39.33
CA SER A 245 46.81 9.75 39.22
C SER A 245 46.65 11.13 39.86
N ALA A 246 45.52 11.81 39.63
CA ALA A 246 45.24 13.12 40.23
C ALA A 246 45.12 13.11 41.77
N TYR A 247 44.86 11.96 42.39
CA TYR A 247 44.86 11.80 43.85
C TYR A 247 46.23 11.42 44.42
N SER A 248 47.18 11.00 43.58
CA SER A 248 48.56 10.66 44.00
C SER A 248 49.51 11.86 43.96
N GLU A 249 49.11 12.95 43.31
CA GLU A 249 49.88 14.21 43.20
C GLU A 249 49.43 15.29 44.21
N LYS A 250 48.50 14.95 45.12
CA LYS A 250 48.06 15.79 46.24
C LYS A 250 48.49 15.16 47.56
#